data_AF-A0A9E2EEW5-F1
#
_entry.id   AF-A0A9E2EEW5-F1
#
_cell.length_a   1.000
_cell.length_b   1.000
_cell.length_c   1.000
_cell.angle_alpha   90.00
_cell.angle_beta   90.00
_cell.angle_gamma   90.00
#
_symmetry.space_group_name_H-M   'P 1'
#
loop_
_entity.id
_entity.type
_entity.pdbx_description
1 polymer ?
#
loop_
_entity_poly.entity_id
_entity_poly.type
_entity_poly.pdbx_seq_one_letter_code
_entity_poly.pdbx_strand_id
1 'polypeptide(L)'
;MNSNVHPLVAALVIVMAIVALGIWTWGSGEAANIGGPSELRIDPDGHLYIQIGNQLIEHDSDGAFLRVHDLGDIGVDLFLGSFGFFSNGDILLRRGPDPRSFLDNIRAFQRKTNQHSLAADTPETGMYRCDLDTKACSVFGEEAIDFKAAHGIFIDWLTNDVYIADTTRHVLRKYAEDGAVLAGPIAGFKFPNQLMLFDEMLLVADTNNHVIRMVDAGISSFGDDQGRADVVSAEARAAGQTWPSHFARVGEEWWVNNMRNNMAEGGLYIFDDDWRYVRKAELPRNADPIALVAFDDEVLVSDWNNDRVYRIASNGERLADFESAGLQGLVEDAQEARQRFEVYKYLGVLLFALMFGGVLVRGLAVSMSTQRR
;
A
#
# COMPACT_ATOMS: atom_id res chain seq x y z
N MET A 1 -15.96 -56.16 -6.23
CA MET A 1 -14.80 -55.29 -5.94
C MET A 1 -15.30 -54.08 -5.17
N ASN A 2 -15.33 -54.16 -3.84
CA ASN A 2 -15.52 -53.01 -2.97
C ASN A 2 -14.33 -53.01 -2.01
N SER A 3 -13.27 -52.25 -2.35
CA SER A 3 -12.34 -51.83 -1.31
C SER A 3 -13.13 -50.85 -0.45
N ASN A 4 -13.80 -51.34 0.59
CA ASN A 4 -14.47 -50.50 1.57
C ASN A 4 -13.37 -49.68 2.26
N VAL A 5 -13.10 -48.47 1.73
CA VAL A 5 -12.33 -47.47 2.46
C VAL A 5 -13.10 -47.26 3.75
N HIS A 6 -12.48 -47.63 4.87
CA HIS A 6 -13.13 -47.49 6.16
C HIS A 6 -13.53 -46.02 6.33
N PRO A 7 -14.81 -45.69 6.62
CA PRO A 7 -15.26 -44.30 6.70
C PRO A 7 -14.39 -43.42 7.60
N LEU A 8 -13.87 -43.97 8.70
CA LEU A 8 -12.89 -43.28 9.57
C LEU A 8 -11.58 -42.89 8.87
N VAL A 9 -11.06 -43.74 7.97
CA VAL A 9 -9.83 -43.43 7.22
C VAL A 9 -10.10 -42.31 6.20
N ALA A 10 -11.25 -42.35 5.54
CA ALA A 10 -11.66 -41.26 4.64
C ALA A 10 -11.86 -39.94 5.40
N ALA A 11 -12.57 -39.98 6.54
CA ALA A 11 -12.76 -38.81 7.39
C ALA A 11 -11.43 -38.23 7.90
N LEU A 12 -10.50 -39.08 8.33
CA LEU A 12 -9.17 -38.64 8.79
C LEU A 12 -8.38 -37.96 7.66
N VAL A 13 -8.37 -38.53 6.45
CA VAL A 13 -7.70 -37.92 5.29
C VAL A 13 -8.32 -36.57 4.94
N ILE A 14 -9.65 -36.45 4.98
CA ILE A 14 -10.34 -35.18 4.73
C ILE A 14 -9.97 -34.13 5.79
N VAL A 15 -10.00 -34.49 7.07
CA VAL A 15 -9.63 -33.56 8.16
C VAL A 15 -8.19 -33.09 8.01
N MET A 16 -7.25 -33.99 7.75
CA MET A 16 -5.85 -33.61 7.54
C MET A 16 -5.66 -32.75 6.28
N ALA A 17 -6.41 -33.00 5.20
CA ALA A 17 -6.39 -32.15 4.00
C ALA A 17 -6.90 -30.74 4.29
N ILE A 18 -7.97 -30.61 5.08
CA ILE A 18 -8.50 -29.31 5.53
C ILE A 18 -7.47 -28.59 6.40
N VAL A 19 -6.80 -29.28 7.32
CA VAL A 19 -5.76 -28.70 8.18
C VAL A 19 -4.56 -28.23 7.34
N ALA A 20 -4.06 -29.06 6.42
CA ALA A 20 -2.94 -28.71 5.55
C ALA A 20 -3.27 -27.49 4.66
N LEU A 21 -4.48 -27.46 4.08
CA LEU A 21 -4.97 -26.31 3.33
C LEU A 21 -5.08 -25.07 4.23
N GLY A 22 -5.60 -25.22 5.45
CA GLY A 22 -5.73 -24.15 6.43
C GLY A 22 -4.37 -23.54 6.80
N ILE A 23 -3.37 -24.37 7.10
CA ILE A 23 -1.99 -23.92 7.37
C ILE A 23 -1.41 -23.19 6.16
N TRP A 24 -1.59 -23.74 4.95
CA TRP A 24 -1.11 -23.10 3.73
C TRP A 24 -1.76 -21.74 3.49
N THR A 25 -3.09 -21.65 3.60
CA THR A 25 -3.82 -20.38 3.42
C THR A 25 -3.48 -19.35 4.49
N TRP A 26 -3.36 -19.78 5.74
CA TRP A 26 -3.01 -18.90 6.86
C TRP A 26 -1.58 -18.40 6.75
N GLY A 27 -0.60 -19.29 6.54
CA GLY A 27 0.80 -18.91 6.35
C GLY A 27 1.01 -18.02 5.14
N SER A 28 0.29 -18.26 4.03
CA SER A 28 0.34 -17.38 2.85
C SER A 28 -0.25 -15.99 3.14
N GLY A 29 -1.37 -15.93 3.86
CA GLY A 29 -1.99 -14.67 4.23
C GLY A 29 -1.11 -13.84 5.16
N GLU A 30 -0.52 -14.46 6.17
CA GLU A 30 0.31 -13.76 7.14
C GLU A 30 1.65 -13.30 6.54
N ALA A 31 2.29 -14.15 5.72
CA ALA A 31 3.49 -13.74 4.98
C ALA A 31 3.22 -12.53 4.06
N ALA A 32 2.04 -12.46 3.46
CA ALA A 32 1.62 -11.34 2.61
C ALA A 32 1.25 -10.08 3.41
N ASN A 33 0.82 -10.23 4.66
CA ASN A 33 0.50 -9.11 5.55
C ASN A 33 1.74 -8.48 6.19
N ILE A 34 2.84 -9.22 6.29
CA ILE A 34 4.12 -8.68 6.77
C ILE A 34 4.70 -7.82 5.66
N GLY A 35 4.46 -6.52 5.77
CA GLY A 35 4.92 -5.53 4.81
C GLY A 35 6.39 -5.18 4.95
N GLY A 36 6.99 -4.76 3.84
CA GLY A 36 8.20 -3.97 3.84
C GLY A 36 7.87 -2.47 4.01
N PRO A 37 8.83 -1.58 3.74
CA PRO A 37 8.54 -0.16 3.59
C PRO A 37 7.42 0.06 2.57
N SER A 38 6.35 0.75 2.98
CA SER A 38 5.19 1.02 2.10
C SER A 38 5.05 2.50 1.79
N GLU A 39 4.87 3.36 2.80
CA GLU A 39 4.70 4.80 2.61
C GLU A 39 5.98 5.57 2.99
N LEU A 40 6.26 6.64 2.24
CA LEU A 40 7.34 7.59 2.48
C LEU A 40 6.76 9.00 2.48
N ARG A 41 7.04 9.81 3.50
CA ARG A 41 6.54 11.18 3.61
C ARG A 41 7.58 12.11 4.22
N ILE A 42 7.51 13.38 3.82
CA ILE A 42 8.25 14.48 4.43
C ILE A 42 7.27 15.33 5.21
N ASP A 43 7.65 15.77 6.40
CA ASP A 43 6.90 16.74 7.20
C ASP A 43 7.33 18.20 6.89
N PRO A 44 6.67 19.23 7.44
CA PRO A 44 7.02 20.62 7.17
C PRO A 44 8.44 21.03 7.59
N ASP A 45 9.05 20.31 8.54
CA ASP A 45 10.40 20.57 9.04
C ASP A 45 11.47 19.85 8.21
N GLY A 46 11.05 19.06 7.21
CA GLY A 46 11.95 18.31 6.33
C GLY A 46 12.32 16.93 6.86
N HIS A 47 11.70 16.47 7.95
CA HIS A 47 11.94 15.13 8.47
C HIS A 47 11.31 14.07 7.56
N LEU A 48 12.04 12.99 7.33
CA LEU A 48 11.59 11.84 6.57
C LEU A 48 10.93 10.81 7.48
N TYR A 49 9.75 10.35 7.07
CA TYR A 49 9.02 9.27 7.71
C TYR A 49 8.90 8.09 6.76
N ILE A 50 9.39 6.93 7.21
CA ILE A 50 9.27 5.65 6.52
C ILE A 50 8.29 4.78 7.30
N GLN A 51 7.25 4.30 6.65
CA GLN A 51 6.24 3.46 7.30
C GLN A 51 6.46 1.97 7.01
N ILE A 52 6.53 1.17 8.07
CA ILE A 52 6.59 -0.30 8.02
C ILE A 52 5.58 -0.85 9.04
N GLY A 53 4.58 -1.60 8.59
CA GLY A 53 3.53 -2.12 9.47
C GLY A 53 2.81 -1.00 10.24
N ASN A 54 2.86 -0.99 11.57
CA ASN A 54 2.31 0.09 12.39
C ASN A 54 3.39 1.03 12.94
N GLN A 55 4.57 1.04 12.35
CA GLN A 55 5.68 1.88 12.81
C GLN A 55 5.99 2.97 11.79
N LEU A 56 6.28 4.18 12.29
CA LEU A 56 6.88 5.25 11.52
C LEU A 56 8.31 5.48 12.02
N ILE A 57 9.28 5.30 11.14
CA ILE A 57 10.68 5.61 11.41
C ILE A 57 10.89 7.06 10.97
N GLU A 58 11.26 7.93 11.92
CA GLU A 58 11.56 9.34 11.70
C GLU A 58 13.07 9.55 11.53
N HIS A 59 13.42 10.34 10.51
CA HIS A 59 14.76 10.78 10.21
C HIS A 59 14.79 12.29 10.07
N ASP A 60 15.92 12.91 10.38
CA ASP A 60 16.12 14.33 10.09
C ASP A 60 16.26 14.58 8.58
N SER A 61 16.40 15.85 8.21
CA SER A 61 16.56 16.28 6.81
C SER A 61 17.86 15.79 6.14
N ASP A 62 18.84 15.34 6.92
CA ASP A 62 20.08 14.73 6.42
C ASP A 62 19.96 13.19 6.33
N GLY A 63 18.82 12.63 6.74
CA GLY A 63 18.54 11.20 6.75
C GLY A 63 19.08 10.46 7.98
N ALA A 64 19.54 11.18 9.01
CA ALA A 64 19.97 10.56 10.25
C ALA A 64 18.75 10.10 11.06
N PHE A 65 18.83 8.89 11.61
CA PHE A 65 17.76 8.32 12.42
C PHE A 65 17.51 9.15 13.69
N LEU A 66 16.25 9.53 13.91
CA LEU A 66 15.81 10.21 15.12
C LEU A 66 15.14 9.24 16.10
N ARG A 67 14.05 8.60 15.67
CA ARG A 67 13.24 7.70 16.53
C ARG A 67 12.25 6.85 15.72
N VAL A 68 11.62 5.90 16.40
CA VAL A 68 10.52 5.09 15.87
C VAL A 68 9.25 5.42 16.67
N HIS A 69 8.18 5.73 15.97
CA HIS A 69 6.84 5.90 16.53
C HIS A 69 6.03 4.61 16.34
N ASP A 70 5.54 4.04 17.44
CA ASP A 70 4.56 2.95 17.38
C ASP A 70 3.15 3.57 17.25
N LEU A 71 2.53 3.42 16.09
CA LEU A 71 1.19 3.95 15.85
C LEU A 71 0.11 3.25 16.69
N GLY A 72 0.41 2.07 17.25
CA GLY A 72 -0.43 1.42 18.24
C GLY A 72 -0.63 2.28 19.50
N ASP A 73 0.36 3.10 19.87
CA ASP A 73 0.26 4.01 21.01
C ASP A 73 -0.80 5.10 20.84
N ILE A 74 -1.14 5.41 19.58
CA ILE A 74 -2.23 6.32 19.22
C ILE A 74 -3.44 5.58 18.66
N GLY A 75 -3.56 4.26 18.87
CA GLY A 75 -4.74 3.47 18.51
C GLY A 75 -4.88 3.14 17.03
N VAL A 76 -3.76 2.97 16.32
CA VAL A 76 -3.73 2.38 14.98
C VAL A 76 -3.40 0.90 15.10
N ASP A 77 -4.40 0.05 14.93
CA ASP A 77 -4.23 -1.41 14.97
C ASP A 77 -3.74 -1.96 13.63
N LEU A 78 -4.14 -1.33 12.53
CA LEU A 78 -3.66 -1.62 11.19
C LEU A 78 -3.54 -0.30 10.42
N PHE A 79 -2.34 -0.01 9.94
CA PHE A 79 -2.13 1.07 9.00
C PHE A 79 -2.88 0.81 7.68
N LEU A 80 -3.78 1.72 7.30
CA LEU A 80 -4.62 1.60 6.11
C LEU A 80 -4.70 2.93 5.37
N GLY A 81 -4.37 2.91 4.07
CA GLY A 81 -4.35 4.11 3.24
C GLY A 81 -3.03 4.83 3.35
N SER A 82 -3.07 6.15 3.49
CA SER A 82 -1.89 7.01 3.63
C SER A 82 -2.06 7.96 4.81
N PHE A 83 -1.01 8.72 5.11
CA PHE A 83 -1.01 9.77 6.12
C PHE A 83 -0.49 11.09 5.53
N GLY A 84 -0.73 12.19 6.24
CA GLY A 84 -0.17 13.50 5.92
C GLY A 84 0.13 14.29 7.19
N PHE A 85 1.02 15.27 7.09
CA PHE A 85 1.36 16.16 8.21
C PHE A 85 0.74 17.53 8.01
N PHE A 86 0.24 18.12 9.09
CA PHE A 86 -0.11 19.54 9.16
C PHE A 86 1.14 20.39 9.34
N SER A 87 1.04 21.71 9.08
CA SER A 87 2.16 22.65 9.22
C SER A 87 2.76 22.74 10.62
N ASN A 88 2.05 22.25 11.64
CA ASN A 88 2.54 22.19 13.02
C ASN A 88 3.15 20.83 13.41
N GLY A 89 3.31 19.91 12.46
CA GLY A 89 3.86 18.57 12.70
C GLY A 89 2.85 17.52 13.11
N ASP A 90 1.58 17.87 13.36
CA ASP A 90 0.55 16.88 13.65
C ASP A 90 0.31 15.96 12.45
N ILE A 91 0.10 14.67 12.71
CA ILE A 91 -0.21 13.67 11.69
C ILE A 91 -1.72 13.50 11.55
N LEU A 92 -2.21 13.42 10.31
CA LEU A 92 -3.55 12.96 9.97
C LEU A 92 -3.47 11.53 9.43
N LEU A 93 -4.16 10.61 10.09
CA LEU A 93 -4.25 9.21 9.68
C LEU A 93 -5.55 8.56 10.14
N ARG A 94 -5.81 7.34 9.68
CA ARG A 94 -6.94 6.53 10.12
C ARG A 94 -6.59 5.70 11.37
N ARG A 95 -7.43 5.77 12.41
CA ARG A 95 -7.41 4.91 13.60
C ARG A 95 -8.43 3.78 13.54
N GLY A 96 -8.20 2.76 14.37
CA GLY A 96 -9.12 1.64 14.60
C GLY A 96 -8.68 0.31 13.96
N PRO A 97 -9.45 -0.76 14.17
CA PRO A 97 -9.13 -2.11 13.70
C PRO A 97 -9.15 -2.22 12.17
N ASP A 98 -8.59 -3.34 11.67
CA ASP A 98 -8.75 -3.73 10.26
C ASP A 98 -10.26 -3.84 9.95
N PRO A 99 -10.80 -2.99 9.05
CA PRO A 99 -12.21 -3.01 8.73
C PRO A 99 -12.60 -4.25 7.90
N ARG A 100 -11.65 -5.07 7.44
CA ARG A 100 -11.91 -6.22 6.57
C ARG A 100 -12.27 -7.46 7.38
N SER A 101 -13.52 -7.93 7.25
CA SER A 101 -13.86 -9.30 7.62
C SER A 101 -13.33 -10.30 6.57
N PHE A 102 -13.30 -11.61 6.90
CA PHE A 102 -12.99 -12.67 5.93
C PHE A 102 -13.84 -12.59 4.64
N LEU A 103 -15.11 -12.18 4.77
CA LEU A 103 -16.01 -11.97 3.62
C LEU A 103 -15.66 -10.70 2.83
N ASP A 104 -15.11 -9.67 3.48
CA ASP A 104 -14.68 -8.45 2.82
C ASP A 104 -13.36 -8.63 2.06
N ASN A 105 -12.49 -9.57 2.46
CA ASN A 105 -11.35 -10.00 1.64
C ASN A 105 -11.80 -10.66 0.32
N ILE A 106 -12.88 -11.44 0.35
CA ILE A 106 -13.49 -12.03 -0.87
C ILE A 106 -14.17 -10.94 -1.72
N ARG A 107 -14.80 -9.92 -1.10
CA ARG A 107 -15.43 -8.80 -1.83
C ARG A 107 -14.42 -7.78 -2.36
N ALA A 108 -13.29 -7.57 -1.68
CA ALA A 108 -12.16 -6.77 -2.13
C ALA A 108 -11.54 -7.38 -3.39
N PHE A 109 -11.38 -8.71 -3.42
CA PHE A 109 -11.01 -9.44 -4.64
C PHE A 109 -12.02 -9.21 -5.79
N GLN A 110 -13.30 -9.01 -5.48
CA GLN A 110 -14.35 -8.67 -6.45
C GLN A 110 -14.55 -7.16 -6.69
N ARG A 111 -13.74 -6.28 -6.09
CA ARG A 111 -13.87 -4.80 -6.16
C ARG A 111 -15.27 -4.29 -5.77
N LYS A 112 -15.92 -4.92 -4.79
CA LYS A 112 -17.26 -4.57 -4.27
C LYS A 112 -17.23 -3.98 -2.84
N THR A 113 -16.14 -3.34 -2.44
CA THR A 113 -15.96 -2.82 -1.08
C THR A 113 -16.84 -1.60 -0.80
N ASN A 114 -17.25 -1.47 0.46
CA ASN A 114 -18.22 -0.53 1.03
C ASN A 114 -18.30 0.86 0.33
N GLN A 115 -19.23 1.01 -0.62
CA GLN A 115 -19.52 2.29 -1.26
C GLN A 115 -20.43 3.20 -0.41
N HIS A 116 -20.99 2.71 0.70
CA HIS A 116 -22.25 3.28 1.19
C HIS A 116 -22.17 4.23 2.39
N SER A 117 -21.10 4.22 3.20
CA SER A 117 -21.00 5.15 4.34
C SER A 117 -19.55 5.56 4.62
N LEU A 118 -19.37 6.83 5.01
CA LEU A 118 -18.16 7.39 5.60
C LEU A 118 -18.27 7.55 7.12
N ALA A 119 -19.41 7.19 7.72
CA ALA A 119 -19.56 7.26 9.17
C ALA A 119 -18.69 6.19 9.84
N ALA A 120 -18.00 6.59 10.91
CA ALA A 120 -17.37 5.67 11.83
C ALA A 120 -18.42 4.75 12.47
N ASP A 121 -18.07 3.46 12.63
CA ASP A 121 -18.96 2.50 13.30
C ASP A 121 -18.89 2.65 14.82
N THR A 122 -17.75 3.11 15.33
CA THR A 122 -17.53 3.40 16.74
C THR A 122 -16.75 4.71 16.89
N PRO A 123 -16.81 5.39 18.05
CA PRO A 123 -16.03 6.59 18.29
C PRO A 123 -14.53 6.38 18.06
N GLU A 124 -14.02 5.17 18.29
CA GLU A 124 -12.60 4.84 18.21
C GLU A 124 -12.08 4.62 16.77
N THR A 125 -12.96 4.59 15.75
CA THR A 125 -12.54 4.47 14.34
C THR A 125 -12.71 5.77 13.57
N GLY A 126 -11.88 5.93 12.54
CA GLY A 126 -11.97 7.05 11.60
C GLY A 126 -10.69 7.85 11.50
N MET A 127 -10.79 9.03 10.89
CA MET A 127 -9.68 9.96 10.69
C MET A 127 -9.43 10.75 11.96
N TYR A 128 -8.16 10.83 12.34
CA TYR A 128 -7.72 11.52 13.54
C TYR A 128 -6.48 12.34 13.24
N ARG A 129 -6.47 13.54 13.81
CA ARG A 129 -5.28 14.39 13.93
C ARG A 129 -4.59 14.05 15.24
N CYS A 130 -3.34 13.69 15.19
CA CYS A 130 -2.56 13.28 16.36
C CYS A 130 -1.22 14.02 16.42
N ASP A 131 -0.78 14.32 17.62
CA ASP A 131 0.59 14.73 17.93
C ASP A 131 1.38 13.45 18.25
N LEU A 132 2.47 13.20 17.51
CA LEU A 132 3.27 11.98 17.67
C LEU A 132 4.09 11.97 18.98
N ASP A 133 4.47 13.14 19.50
CA ASP A 133 5.26 13.27 20.72
C ASP A 133 4.39 13.13 21.98
N THR A 134 3.27 13.86 22.02
CA THR A 134 2.36 13.84 23.18
C THR A 134 1.34 12.71 23.12
N LYS A 135 1.19 12.06 21.95
CA LYS A 135 0.20 11.02 21.66
C LYS A 135 -1.25 11.50 21.82
N ALA A 136 -1.46 12.82 21.87
CA ALA A 136 -2.77 13.42 21.94
C ALA A 136 -3.44 13.33 20.56
N CYS A 137 -4.69 12.87 20.51
CA CYS A 137 -5.45 12.75 19.27
C CYS A 137 -6.83 13.40 19.39
N SER A 138 -7.26 14.06 18.33
CA SER A 138 -8.62 14.58 18.15
C SER A 138 -9.25 14.01 16.88
N VAL A 139 -10.56 13.78 16.92
CA VAL A 139 -11.34 13.39 15.74
C VAL A 139 -11.18 14.45 14.66
N PHE A 140 -10.99 14.03 13.42
CA PHE A 140 -10.98 14.93 12.26
C PHE A 140 -12.40 15.03 11.69
N GLY A 141 -13.00 16.22 11.76
CA GLY A 141 -14.38 16.52 11.40
C GLY A 141 -15.34 16.51 12.59
N GLU A 142 -16.45 17.26 12.48
CA GLU A 142 -17.52 17.28 13.49
C GLU A 142 -18.18 15.90 13.66
N GLU A 143 -18.34 15.18 12.55
CA GLU A 143 -18.72 13.77 12.51
C GLU A 143 -17.51 12.95 12.09
N ALA A 144 -17.21 11.87 12.83
CA ALA A 144 -16.05 11.02 12.55
C ALA A 144 -16.13 10.42 11.13
N ILE A 145 -15.16 10.80 10.29
CA ILE A 145 -15.01 10.34 8.92
C ILE A 145 -14.16 9.06 8.92
N ASP A 146 -14.63 7.96 8.34
CA ASP A 146 -13.93 6.68 8.31
C ASP A 146 -13.76 6.13 6.90
N PHE A 147 -12.53 6.24 6.37
CA PHE A 147 -12.13 5.62 5.12
C PHE A 147 -11.72 4.16 5.34
N LYS A 148 -12.70 3.26 5.29
CA LYS A 148 -12.54 1.81 5.51
C LYS A 148 -11.78 1.06 4.39
N ALA A 149 -11.03 1.76 3.55
CA ALA A 149 -10.25 1.21 2.45
C ALA A 149 -9.09 2.16 2.08
N ALA A 150 -8.33 1.80 1.05
CA ALA A 150 -7.26 2.64 0.50
C ALA A 150 -7.77 4.05 0.18
N HIS A 151 -6.96 5.04 0.55
CA HIS A 151 -7.19 6.47 0.32
C HIS A 151 -5.84 7.22 0.32
N GLY A 152 -5.77 8.30 -0.45
CA GLY A 152 -4.63 9.21 -0.52
C GLY A 152 -4.88 10.47 0.30
N ILE A 153 -3.87 10.97 1.03
CA ILE A 153 -3.91 12.23 1.77
C ILE A 153 -2.79 13.16 1.27
N PHE A 154 -3.15 14.42 1.05
CA PHE A 154 -2.22 15.53 0.88
C PHE A 154 -2.72 16.71 1.72
N ILE A 155 -1.81 17.40 2.42
CA ILE A 155 -2.12 18.57 3.23
C ILE A 155 -1.27 19.72 2.72
N ASP A 156 -1.90 20.83 2.36
CA ASP A 156 -1.19 22.05 2.00
C ASP A 156 -0.71 22.75 3.27
N TRP A 157 0.59 22.83 3.51
CA TRP A 157 1.14 23.45 4.73
C TRP A 157 0.97 24.97 4.79
N LEU A 158 0.65 25.63 3.68
CA LEU A 158 0.37 27.06 3.70
C LEU A 158 -1.00 27.36 4.33
N THR A 159 -1.98 26.50 4.09
CA THR A 159 -3.39 26.72 4.46
C THR A 159 -3.91 25.70 5.48
N ASN A 160 -3.23 24.58 5.67
CA ASN A 160 -3.70 23.35 6.30
C ASN A 160 -4.96 22.75 5.65
N ASP A 161 -5.26 23.09 4.40
CA ASP A 161 -6.33 22.42 3.64
C ASP A 161 -5.94 20.96 3.40
N VAL A 162 -6.90 20.06 3.66
CA VAL A 162 -6.73 18.61 3.52
C VAL A 162 -7.42 18.13 2.26
N TYR A 163 -6.65 17.50 1.38
CA TYR A 163 -7.11 16.88 0.15
C TYR A 163 -7.09 15.37 0.31
N ILE A 164 -8.22 14.72 0.03
CA ILE A 164 -8.36 13.26 0.14
C ILE A 164 -8.79 12.66 -1.19
N ALA A 165 -8.03 11.67 -1.64
CA ALA A 165 -8.41 10.77 -2.72
C ALA A 165 -9.16 9.58 -2.11
N ASP A 166 -10.49 9.58 -2.25
CA ASP A 166 -11.36 8.47 -1.80
C ASP A 166 -11.34 7.38 -2.88
N THR A 167 -10.24 6.63 -2.90
CA THR A 167 -9.84 5.73 -3.99
C THR A 167 -10.97 4.77 -4.38
N THR A 168 -11.61 4.13 -3.38
CA THR A 168 -12.66 3.14 -3.63
C THR A 168 -14.02 3.72 -4.02
N ARG A 169 -14.27 4.99 -3.73
CA ARG A 169 -15.50 5.70 -4.14
C ARG A 169 -15.31 6.59 -5.36
N HIS A 170 -14.11 6.62 -5.94
CA HIS A 170 -13.86 7.31 -7.20
C HIS A 170 -14.09 8.83 -7.13
N VAL A 171 -13.84 9.44 -5.97
CA VAL A 171 -14.03 10.88 -5.74
C VAL A 171 -12.83 11.53 -5.09
N LEU A 172 -12.69 12.84 -5.30
CA LEU A 172 -11.82 13.71 -4.51
C LEU A 172 -12.63 14.50 -3.51
N ARG A 173 -11.99 14.87 -2.40
CA ARG A 173 -12.61 15.60 -1.29
C ARG A 173 -11.65 16.66 -0.77
N LYS A 174 -12.20 17.79 -0.31
CA LYS A 174 -11.43 18.88 0.28
C LYS A 174 -12.03 19.30 1.63
N TYR A 175 -11.19 19.37 2.64
CA TYR A 175 -11.55 19.69 4.01
C TYR A 175 -10.65 20.79 4.56
N ALA A 176 -11.14 21.53 5.55
CA ALA A 176 -10.34 22.41 6.39
C ALA A 176 -9.54 21.58 7.40
N GLU A 177 -8.66 22.24 8.14
CA GLU A 177 -7.77 21.61 9.13
C GLU A 177 -8.50 20.91 10.29
N ASP A 178 -9.73 21.32 10.59
CA ASP A 178 -10.61 20.74 11.61
C ASP A 178 -11.53 19.65 11.05
N GLY A 179 -11.46 19.40 9.74
CA GLY A 179 -12.30 18.45 9.02
C GLY A 179 -13.64 19.00 8.55
N ALA A 180 -13.89 20.31 8.67
CA ALA A 180 -15.04 20.93 8.01
C ALA A 180 -14.94 20.78 6.49
N VAL A 181 -16.06 20.49 5.83
CA VAL A 181 -16.09 20.32 4.36
C VAL A 181 -15.91 21.69 3.70
N LEU A 182 -14.82 21.87 2.96
CA LEU A 182 -14.60 23.08 2.14
C LEU A 182 -15.24 22.95 0.77
N ALA A 183 -15.11 21.79 0.14
CA ALA A 183 -15.76 21.48 -1.13
C ALA A 183 -16.37 20.08 -1.11
N GLY A 184 -17.54 19.95 -1.75
CA GLY A 184 -18.24 18.68 -1.87
C GLY A 184 -17.41 17.63 -2.64
N PRO A 185 -17.77 16.33 -2.54
CA PRO A 185 -17.05 15.29 -3.26
C PRO A 185 -17.20 15.48 -4.78
N ILE A 186 -16.09 15.41 -5.50
CA ILE A 186 -16.06 15.54 -6.96
C ILE A 186 -15.77 14.19 -7.60
N ALA A 187 -16.65 13.78 -8.50
CA ALA A 187 -16.56 12.53 -9.26
C ALA A 187 -15.77 12.70 -10.57
N GLY A 188 -15.68 11.63 -11.35
CA GLY A 188 -15.01 11.62 -12.66
C GLY A 188 -13.61 10.99 -12.67
N PHE A 189 -13.12 10.61 -11.50
CA PHE A 189 -11.86 9.88 -11.32
C PHE A 189 -12.09 8.37 -11.33
N LYS A 190 -11.03 7.59 -11.47
CA LYS A 190 -11.09 6.14 -11.40
C LYS A 190 -9.94 5.57 -10.56
N PHE A 191 -10.26 5.23 -9.31
CA PHE A 191 -9.28 4.85 -8.29
C PHE A 191 -8.17 5.91 -8.15
N PRO A 192 -8.51 7.17 -7.78
CA PRO A 192 -7.48 8.18 -7.51
C PRO A 192 -6.61 7.71 -6.33
N ASN A 193 -5.28 7.77 -6.48
CA ASN A 193 -4.32 7.37 -5.44
C ASN A 193 -3.57 8.57 -4.86
N GLN A 194 -2.35 8.87 -5.30
CA GLN A 194 -1.59 9.99 -4.76
C GLN A 194 -2.16 11.36 -5.21
N LEU A 195 -2.02 12.33 -4.30
CA LEU A 195 -2.32 13.75 -4.48
C LEU A 195 -1.06 14.58 -4.20
N MET A 196 -0.90 15.68 -4.93
CA MET A 196 0.15 16.68 -4.69
C MET A 196 -0.31 18.04 -5.21
N LEU A 197 -0.07 19.11 -4.46
CA LEU A 197 -0.25 20.48 -4.97
C LEU A 197 1.02 20.92 -5.69
N PHE A 198 0.89 21.43 -6.90
CA PHE A 198 1.99 22.00 -7.67
C PHE A 198 1.45 23.11 -8.58
N ASP A 199 2.05 24.30 -8.50
CA ASP A 199 1.67 25.47 -9.30
C ASP A 199 0.15 25.78 -9.22
N GLU A 200 -0.37 25.83 -7.99
CA GLU A 200 -1.80 26.05 -7.65
C GLU A 200 -2.77 24.95 -8.16
N MET A 201 -2.27 23.93 -8.85
CA MET A 201 -3.04 22.78 -9.31
C MET A 201 -2.90 21.61 -8.36
N LEU A 202 -4.00 20.88 -8.18
CA LEU A 202 -3.98 19.56 -7.55
C LEU A 202 -3.69 18.50 -8.61
N LEU A 203 -2.53 17.87 -8.51
CA LEU A 203 -2.13 16.73 -9.31
C LEU A 203 -2.67 15.45 -8.67
N VAL A 204 -3.22 14.57 -9.49
CA VAL A 204 -3.93 13.37 -9.05
C VAL A 204 -3.48 12.18 -9.87
N ALA A 205 -2.98 11.13 -9.22
CA ALA A 205 -2.77 9.85 -9.89
C ALA A 205 -4.13 9.19 -10.17
N ASP A 206 -4.69 9.43 -11.36
CA ASP A 206 -5.98 8.88 -11.80
C ASP A 206 -5.74 7.49 -12.42
N THR A 207 -5.45 6.54 -11.53
CA THR A 207 -4.81 5.26 -11.84
C THR A 207 -5.49 4.47 -12.95
N ASN A 208 -6.81 4.30 -12.89
CA ASN A 208 -7.53 3.52 -13.89
C ASN A 208 -7.91 4.31 -15.14
N ASN A 209 -7.62 5.60 -15.18
CA ASN A 209 -7.62 6.41 -16.39
C ASN A 209 -6.20 6.56 -16.99
N HIS A 210 -5.18 5.96 -16.36
CA HIS A 210 -3.81 5.86 -16.87
C HIS A 210 -3.09 7.21 -17.07
N VAL A 211 -3.46 8.22 -16.27
CA VAL A 211 -2.95 9.59 -16.38
C VAL A 211 -2.65 10.18 -15.01
N ILE A 212 -1.80 11.20 -14.97
CA ILE A 212 -1.84 12.18 -13.88
C ILE A 212 -2.78 13.30 -14.31
N ARG A 213 -3.84 13.54 -13.55
CA ARG A 213 -4.81 14.61 -13.83
C ARG A 213 -4.41 15.87 -13.07
N MET A 214 -4.56 17.02 -13.72
CA MET A 214 -4.38 18.33 -13.12
C MET A 214 -5.75 18.96 -12.97
N VAL A 215 -6.14 19.28 -11.74
CA VAL A 215 -7.42 19.93 -11.44
C VAL A 215 -7.24 21.13 -10.54
N ASP A 216 -8.18 22.05 -10.58
CA ASP A 216 -8.18 23.23 -9.72
C ASP A 216 -8.38 22.85 -8.24
N ALA A 217 -7.57 23.44 -7.37
CA ALA A 217 -7.56 23.16 -5.94
C ALA A 217 -8.39 24.18 -5.11
N GLY A 218 -8.89 25.23 -5.74
CA GLY A 218 -9.68 26.31 -5.15
C GLY A 218 -11.07 25.85 -4.74
N ILE A 219 -11.67 26.49 -3.73
CA ILE A 219 -12.92 26.01 -3.11
C ILE A 219 -14.09 26.00 -4.11
N SER A 220 -14.27 27.07 -4.90
CA SER A 220 -15.40 27.22 -5.83
C SER A 220 -15.25 26.43 -7.13
N SER A 221 -14.01 26.12 -7.50
CA SER A 221 -13.60 25.46 -8.74
C SER A 221 -13.01 24.07 -8.48
N PHE A 222 -13.15 23.55 -7.26
CA PHE A 222 -12.49 22.33 -6.83
C PHE A 222 -12.81 21.17 -7.81
N GLY A 223 -11.76 20.60 -8.39
CA GLY A 223 -11.89 19.49 -9.33
C GLY A 223 -12.17 19.88 -10.78
N ASP A 224 -12.24 21.18 -11.11
CA ASP A 224 -12.32 21.64 -12.50
C ASP A 224 -11.09 21.18 -13.27
N ASP A 225 -11.32 20.59 -14.46
CA ASP A 225 -10.27 19.97 -15.27
C ASP A 225 -9.34 21.04 -15.88
N GLN A 226 -8.07 21.03 -15.46
CA GLN A 226 -7.02 21.92 -15.99
C GLN A 226 -6.13 21.21 -17.01
N GLY A 227 -6.23 19.89 -17.09
CA GLY A 227 -5.51 19.09 -18.06
C GLY A 227 -5.07 17.74 -17.50
N ARG A 228 -4.19 17.08 -18.25
CA ARG A 228 -3.65 15.78 -17.86
C ARG A 228 -2.28 15.55 -18.48
N ALA A 229 -1.49 14.73 -17.83
CA ALA A 229 -0.23 14.21 -18.32
C ALA A 229 -0.37 12.74 -18.72
N ASP A 230 0.10 12.42 -19.93
CA ASP A 230 0.16 11.06 -20.44
C ASP A 230 1.40 10.35 -19.89
N VAL A 231 1.24 9.65 -18.77
CA VAL A 231 2.37 9.03 -18.05
C VAL A 231 2.62 7.57 -18.42
N VAL A 232 2.01 7.07 -19.50
CA VAL A 232 2.22 5.70 -20.00
C VAL A 232 3.05 5.72 -21.28
N SER A 233 4.37 5.71 -21.11
CA SER A 233 5.35 5.65 -22.20
C SER A 233 5.24 4.36 -23.03
N ALA A 234 5.92 4.30 -24.17
CA ALA A 234 5.98 3.09 -24.99
C ALA A 234 6.61 1.92 -24.21
N GLU A 235 7.62 2.21 -23.41
CA GLU A 235 8.34 1.24 -22.58
C GLU A 235 7.46 0.73 -21.42
N ALA A 236 6.74 1.64 -20.76
CA ALA A 236 5.76 1.30 -19.73
C ALA A 236 4.67 0.38 -20.27
N ARG A 237 4.14 0.70 -21.46
CA ARG A 237 3.15 -0.13 -22.15
C ARG A 237 3.69 -1.51 -22.54
N ALA A 238 4.92 -1.59 -23.02
CA ALA A 238 5.56 -2.86 -23.36
C ALA A 238 5.75 -3.77 -22.13
N ALA A 239 6.00 -3.19 -20.95
CA ALA A 239 6.06 -3.90 -19.67
C ALA A 239 4.67 -4.22 -19.07
N GLY A 240 3.59 -3.68 -19.64
CA GLY A 240 2.25 -3.73 -19.04
C GLY A 240 2.12 -2.92 -17.75
N GLN A 241 3.04 -1.98 -17.51
CA GLN A 241 3.09 -1.07 -16.38
C GLN A 241 2.33 0.20 -16.75
N THR A 242 1.01 0.18 -16.61
CA THR A 242 0.14 1.25 -17.13
C THR A 242 -0.66 1.97 -16.04
N TRP A 243 -0.55 1.55 -14.78
CA TRP A 243 -1.41 2.04 -13.70
C TRP A 243 -0.61 3.00 -12.80
N PRO A 244 -0.64 4.33 -13.02
CA PRO A 244 0.10 5.27 -12.18
C PRO A 244 -0.42 5.21 -10.75
N SER A 245 0.44 4.98 -9.79
CA SER A 245 0.10 4.90 -8.36
C SER A 245 0.59 6.13 -7.59
N HIS A 246 1.86 6.46 -7.80
CA HIS A 246 2.57 7.51 -7.10
C HIS A 246 3.45 8.31 -8.07
N PHE A 247 3.78 9.54 -7.69
CA PHE A 247 4.67 10.44 -8.38
C PHE A 247 5.37 11.39 -7.40
N ALA A 248 6.55 11.89 -7.79
CA ALA A 248 7.27 12.94 -7.09
C ALA A 248 7.95 13.86 -8.10
N ARG A 249 8.30 15.06 -7.66
CA ARG A 249 9.08 16.01 -8.44
C ARG A 249 10.46 16.14 -7.83
N VAL A 250 11.52 15.95 -8.62
CA VAL A 250 12.91 16.18 -8.21
C VAL A 250 13.59 17.04 -9.26
N GLY A 251 14.03 18.24 -8.84
CA GLY A 251 14.45 19.28 -9.76
C GLY A 251 13.36 19.64 -10.77
N GLU A 252 13.69 19.52 -12.05
CA GLU A 252 12.79 19.80 -13.19
C GLU A 252 12.15 18.53 -13.78
N GLU A 253 12.24 17.40 -13.07
CA GLU A 253 11.75 16.10 -13.56
C GLU A 253 10.63 15.54 -12.69
N TRP A 254 9.65 14.93 -13.36
CA TRP A 254 8.58 14.16 -12.75
C TRP A 254 8.91 12.68 -12.76
N TRP A 255 8.84 12.07 -11.60
CA TRP A 255 9.03 10.63 -11.42
C TRP A 255 7.68 10.01 -11.19
N VAL A 256 7.34 8.95 -11.91
CA VAL A 256 6.04 8.29 -11.82
C VAL A 256 6.25 6.80 -11.68
N ASN A 257 5.64 6.23 -10.63
CA ASN A 257 5.51 4.81 -10.46
C ASN A 257 4.28 4.30 -11.22
N ASN A 258 4.52 3.51 -12.26
CA ASN A 258 3.47 2.80 -13.00
C ASN A 258 3.48 1.32 -12.65
N MET A 259 2.37 0.85 -12.09
CA MET A 259 2.17 -0.55 -11.70
C MET A 259 1.67 -1.40 -12.86
N ARG A 260 1.84 -2.73 -12.77
CA ARG A 260 1.11 -3.70 -13.60
C ARG A 260 -0.29 -3.97 -12.99
N ASN A 261 -1.03 -4.87 -13.64
CA ASN A 261 -2.33 -5.32 -13.12
C ASN A 261 -2.22 -5.79 -11.67
N ASN A 262 -3.27 -5.55 -10.89
CA ASN A 262 -3.33 -5.80 -9.44
C ASN A 262 -2.41 -4.92 -8.59
N MET A 263 -1.94 -3.78 -9.12
CA MET A 263 -1.08 -2.83 -8.40
C MET A 263 0.21 -3.48 -7.87
N ALA A 264 0.86 -4.28 -8.72
CA ALA A 264 2.10 -4.98 -8.40
C ALA A 264 3.12 -4.84 -9.55
N GLU A 265 4.37 -5.19 -9.27
CA GLU A 265 5.50 -5.16 -10.19
C GLU A 265 5.64 -3.78 -10.87
N GLY A 266 5.73 -2.72 -10.05
CA GLY A 266 5.88 -1.34 -10.51
C GLY A 266 7.15 -1.05 -11.30
N GLY A 267 7.14 0.10 -11.99
CA GLY A 267 8.30 0.63 -12.68
C GLY A 267 8.33 2.16 -12.57
N LEU A 268 9.53 2.71 -12.46
CA LEU A 268 9.75 4.14 -12.34
C LEU A 268 10.09 4.76 -13.69
N TYR A 269 9.26 5.70 -14.11
CA TYR A 269 9.37 6.42 -15.37
C TYR A 269 9.56 7.90 -15.08
N ILE A 270 10.53 8.51 -15.75
CA ILE A 270 10.92 9.89 -15.56
C ILE A 270 10.47 10.70 -16.77
N PHE A 271 9.90 11.86 -16.50
CA PHE A 271 9.39 12.82 -17.46
C PHE A 271 10.01 14.19 -17.19
N ASP A 272 10.16 15.01 -18.23
CA ASP A 272 10.58 16.41 -18.09
C ASP A 272 9.42 17.27 -17.56
N ASP A 273 9.67 18.56 -17.36
CA ASP A 273 8.70 19.51 -16.82
C ASP A 273 7.40 19.60 -17.63
N ASP A 274 7.46 19.32 -18.94
CA ASP A 274 6.32 19.28 -19.85
C ASP A 274 5.64 17.91 -19.91
N TRP A 275 5.96 17.01 -18.98
CA TRP A 275 5.49 15.62 -18.94
C TRP A 275 5.88 14.79 -20.18
N ARG A 276 6.96 15.14 -20.87
CA ARG A 276 7.49 14.31 -21.97
C ARG A 276 8.39 13.23 -21.38
N TYR A 277 8.18 12.00 -21.81
CA TYR A 277 8.96 10.86 -21.34
C TYR A 277 10.46 11.05 -21.63
N VAL A 278 11.29 10.89 -20.60
CA VAL A 278 12.75 11.03 -20.67
C VAL A 278 13.41 9.66 -20.63
N ARG A 279 13.19 8.90 -19.55
CA ARG A 279 13.86 7.61 -19.31
C ARG A 279 13.15 6.77 -18.26
N LYS A 280 13.55 5.50 -18.14
CA LYS A 280 13.16 4.59 -17.08
C LYS A 280 14.30 4.48 -16.07
N ALA A 281 14.01 4.51 -14.78
CA ALA A 281 15.00 4.19 -13.77
C ALA A 281 15.21 2.68 -13.66
N GLU A 282 16.47 2.28 -13.51
CA GLU A 282 16.85 0.88 -13.33
C GLU A 282 16.61 0.46 -11.89
N LEU A 283 15.75 -0.55 -11.71
CA LEU A 283 15.47 -1.16 -10.41
C LEU A 283 16.00 -2.60 -10.38
N PRO A 284 16.36 -3.12 -9.19
CA PRO A 284 16.77 -4.51 -9.03
C PRO A 284 15.73 -5.51 -9.52
N ARG A 285 16.16 -6.77 -9.73
CA ARG A 285 15.23 -7.85 -10.05
C ARG A 285 14.20 -8.01 -8.94
N ASN A 286 12.97 -8.31 -9.33
CA ASN A 286 11.81 -8.47 -8.44
C ASN A 286 11.39 -7.21 -7.67
N ALA A 287 11.94 -6.03 -7.98
CA ALA A 287 11.52 -4.80 -7.34
C ALA A 287 10.04 -4.53 -7.58
N ASP A 288 9.35 -4.11 -6.51
CA ASP A 288 7.98 -3.62 -6.56
C ASP A 288 7.90 -2.27 -5.85
N PRO A 289 8.23 -1.17 -6.55
CA PRO A 289 8.19 0.15 -5.96
C PRO A 289 6.75 0.47 -5.55
N ILE A 290 6.56 1.00 -4.35
CA ILE A 290 5.24 1.39 -3.84
C ILE A 290 5.11 2.91 -3.81
N ALA A 291 5.83 3.56 -2.90
CA ALA A 291 5.83 5.01 -2.71
C ALA A 291 7.16 5.61 -3.17
N LEU A 292 7.11 6.90 -3.50
CA LEU A 292 8.29 7.70 -3.77
C LEU A 292 8.15 9.08 -3.15
N VAL A 293 9.28 9.62 -2.71
CA VAL A 293 9.36 10.98 -2.17
C VAL A 293 10.67 11.64 -2.61
N ALA A 294 10.60 12.94 -2.87
CA ALA A 294 11.78 13.76 -3.08
C ALA A 294 12.48 13.96 -1.73
N PHE A 295 13.78 13.71 -1.68
CA PHE A 295 14.59 13.91 -0.49
C PHE A 295 15.93 14.50 -0.93
N ASP A 296 16.10 15.81 -0.67
CA ASP A 296 17.18 16.61 -1.25
C ASP A 296 17.22 16.51 -2.79
N ASP A 297 18.38 16.25 -3.40
CA ASP A 297 18.54 16.07 -4.85
C ASP A 297 18.31 14.62 -5.33
N GLU A 298 17.63 13.81 -4.51
CA GLU A 298 17.40 12.38 -4.75
C GLU A 298 15.91 12.02 -4.66
N VAL A 299 15.56 10.86 -5.22
CA VAL A 299 14.28 10.19 -5.01
C VAL A 299 14.51 8.99 -4.11
N LEU A 300 13.78 8.94 -3.00
CA LEU A 300 13.63 7.74 -2.20
C LEU A 300 12.45 6.91 -2.72
N VAL A 301 12.64 5.60 -2.81
CA VAL A 301 11.64 4.68 -3.34
C VAL A 301 11.50 3.50 -2.41
N SER A 302 10.31 3.27 -1.87
CA SER A 302 10.03 2.07 -1.08
C SER A 302 9.83 0.87 -2.00
N ASP A 303 10.45 -0.26 -1.69
CA ASP A 303 10.28 -1.52 -2.41
C ASP A 303 9.72 -2.60 -1.49
N TRP A 304 8.47 -2.98 -1.78
CA TRP A 304 7.73 -3.96 -0.99
C TRP A 304 8.32 -5.37 -1.07
N ASN A 305 8.80 -5.77 -2.25
CA ASN A 305 9.24 -7.15 -2.47
C ASN A 305 10.65 -7.40 -1.95
N ASN A 306 11.51 -6.38 -1.96
CA ASN A 306 12.90 -6.49 -1.54
C ASN A 306 13.18 -5.89 -0.14
N ASP A 307 12.13 -5.45 0.57
CA ASP A 307 12.14 -4.85 1.92
C ASP A 307 13.22 -3.79 2.11
N ARG A 308 13.22 -2.78 1.24
CA ARG A 308 14.28 -1.78 1.23
C ARG A 308 13.78 -0.46 0.68
N VAL A 309 14.55 0.58 0.96
CA VAL A 309 14.33 1.91 0.38
C VAL A 309 15.50 2.23 -0.52
N TYR A 310 15.23 2.45 -1.80
CA TYR A 310 16.25 2.83 -2.77
C TYR A 310 16.49 4.33 -2.73
N ARG A 311 17.75 4.71 -2.96
CA ARG A 311 18.15 6.08 -3.27
C ARG A 311 18.50 6.15 -4.74
N ILE A 312 17.87 7.07 -5.44
CA ILE A 312 18.16 7.32 -6.85
C ILE A 312 18.43 8.80 -7.02
N ALA A 313 19.63 9.15 -7.49
CA ALA A 313 19.98 10.53 -7.77
C ALA A 313 19.07 11.11 -8.85
N SER A 314 18.92 12.44 -8.87
CA SER A 314 18.13 13.17 -9.88
C SER A 314 18.47 12.78 -11.33
N ASN A 315 19.73 12.42 -11.63
CA ASN A 315 20.15 11.96 -12.96
C ASN A 315 19.69 10.53 -13.32
N GLY A 316 19.03 9.80 -12.41
CA GLY A 316 18.62 8.41 -12.57
C GLY A 316 19.64 7.37 -12.09
N GLU A 317 20.80 7.78 -11.59
CA GLU A 317 21.82 6.86 -11.04
C GLU A 317 21.35 6.29 -9.70
N ARG A 318 21.40 4.96 -9.60
CA ARG A 318 21.10 4.26 -8.34
C ARG A 318 22.28 4.40 -7.38
N LEU A 319 22.02 4.97 -6.22
CA LEU A 319 23.00 5.12 -5.14
C LEU A 319 22.96 3.90 -4.22
N ALA A 320 23.73 3.94 -3.12
CA ALA A 320 23.59 2.97 -2.05
C ALA A 320 22.16 3.01 -1.49
N ASP A 321 21.60 1.86 -1.11
CA ASP A 321 20.26 1.79 -0.53
C ASP A 321 20.20 2.66 0.74
N PHE A 322 19.02 3.23 1.05
CA PHE A 322 18.85 4.05 2.25
C PHE A 322 18.91 3.15 3.49
N GLU A 323 19.88 3.41 4.35
CA GLU A 323 20.14 2.62 5.55
C GLU A 323 20.17 3.53 6.77
N SER A 324 19.59 3.06 7.87
CA SER A 324 19.62 3.77 9.15
C SER A 324 19.41 2.79 10.30
N ALA A 325 19.85 3.18 11.51
CA ALA A 325 19.75 2.33 12.70
C ALA A 325 18.31 1.90 13.04
N GLY A 326 17.31 2.79 12.83
CA GLY A 326 15.91 2.46 13.05
C GLY A 326 15.27 1.62 11.94
N LEU A 327 15.79 1.70 10.71
CA LEU A 327 15.22 0.97 9.58
C LEU A 327 15.71 -0.48 9.52
N GLN A 328 17.01 -0.71 9.76
CA GLN A 328 17.63 -2.04 9.62
C GLN A 328 16.96 -3.07 10.53
N GLY A 329 16.79 -2.77 11.83
CA GLY A 329 16.18 -3.69 12.77
C GLY A 329 14.74 -4.07 12.39
N LEU A 330 13.94 -3.10 11.94
CA LEU A 330 12.55 -3.36 11.55
C LEU A 330 12.42 -4.13 10.24
N VAL A 331 13.31 -3.86 9.28
CA VAL A 331 13.39 -4.63 8.03
C VAL A 331 13.81 -6.07 8.33
N GLU A 332 14.82 -6.28 9.18
CA GLU A 332 15.28 -7.60 9.60
C GLU A 332 14.15 -8.37 10.32
N ASP A 333 13.47 -7.75 11.28
CA ASP A 333 12.33 -8.35 11.99
C ASP A 333 11.20 -8.74 11.02
N ALA A 334 10.87 -7.86 10.07
CA ALA A 334 9.87 -8.13 9.03
C ALA A 334 10.29 -9.31 8.12
N GLN A 335 11.56 -9.34 7.69
CA GLN A 335 12.09 -10.44 6.87
C GLN A 335 12.07 -11.78 7.61
N GLU A 336 12.51 -11.81 8.88
CA GLU A 336 12.48 -13.02 9.70
C GLU A 336 11.05 -13.52 9.94
N ALA A 337 10.13 -12.61 10.23
CA ALA A 337 8.72 -12.94 10.38
C ALA A 337 8.17 -13.54 9.08
N ARG A 338 8.42 -12.90 7.92
CA ARG A 338 7.94 -13.40 6.63
C ARG A 338 8.52 -14.76 6.29
N GLN A 339 9.82 -14.96 6.51
CA GLN A 339 10.48 -16.25 6.29
C GLN A 339 9.86 -17.38 7.13
N ARG A 340 9.49 -17.08 8.38
CA ARG A 340 8.81 -18.03 9.27
C ARG A 340 7.45 -18.48 8.72
N PHE A 341 6.65 -17.54 8.24
CA PHE A 341 5.34 -17.85 7.64
C PHE A 341 5.47 -18.53 6.28
N GLU A 342 6.50 -18.20 5.50
CA GLU A 342 6.87 -18.93 4.30
C GLU A 342 7.19 -20.41 4.61
N VAL A 343 7.93 -20.68 5.68
CA VAL A 343 8.16 -22.06 6.15
C VAL A 343 6.85 -22.76 6.51
N TYR A 344 5.95 -22.11 7.24
CA TYR A 344 4.63 -22.67 7.56
C TYR A 344 3.80 -22.96 6.30
N LYS A 345 3.82 -22.06 5.32
CA LYS A 345 3.19 -22.24 4.01
C LYS A 345 3.71 -23.50 3.33
N TYR A 346 5.02 -23.68 3.25
CA TYR A 346 5.64 -24.86 2.63
C TYR A 346 5.39 -26.15 3.41
N LEU A 347 5.32 -26.10 4.74
CA LEU A 347 4.91 -27.24 5.57
C LEU A 347 3.47 -27.67 5.26
N GLY A 348 2.55 -26.72 5.08
CA GLY A 348 1.17 -26.99 4.63
C GLY A 348 1.13 -27.70 3.28
N VAL A 349 1.91 -27.22 2.30
CA VAL A 349 2.02 -27.85 0.97
C VAL A 349 2.62 -29.26 1.06
N LEU A 350 3.69 -29.44 1.85
CA LEU A 350 4.34 -30.74 2.04
C LEU A 350 3.37 -31.76 2.66
N LEU A 351 2.63 -31.36 3.70
CA LEU A 351 1.60 -32.20 4.32
C LEU A 351 0.55 -32.62 3.28
N PHE A 352 0.08 -31.68 2.46
CA PHE A 352 -0.87 -31.96 1.39
C PHE A 352 -0.31 -32.95 0.36
N ALA A 353 0.93 -32.74 -0.09
CA ALA A 353 1.59 -33.60 -1.06
C ALA A 353 1.83 -35.03 -0.53
N LEU A 354 2.25 -35.18 0.73
CA LEU A 354 2.46 -36.48 1.37
C LEU A 354 1.14 -37.28 1.49
N MET A 355 0.04 -36.61 1.81
CA MET A 355 -1.27 -37.25 1.85
C MET A 355 -1.70 -37.75 0.46
N PHE A 356 -1.57 -36.90 -0.56
CA PHE A 356 -1.95 -37.26 -1.92
C PHE A 356 -1.06 -38.38 -2.48
N GLY A 357 0.25 -38.30 -2.22
CA GLY A 357 1.22 -39.34 -2.57
C GLY A 357 0.90 -40.68 -1.91
N GLY A 358 0.57 -40.68 -0.61
CA GLY A 358 0.18 -41.90 0.11
C GLY A 358 -1.10 -42.55 -0.44
N VAL A 359 -2.09 -41.75 -0.82
CA VAL A 359 -3.33 -42.24 -1.47
C VAL A 359 -3.01 -42.83 -2.85
N LEU A 360 -2.19 -42.16 -3.66
CA LEU A 360 -1.81 -42.62 -5.00
C LEU A 360 -1.00 -43.92 -4.94
N VAL A 361 0.00 -44.03 -4.06
CA VAL A 361 0.80 -45.26 -3.89
C VAL A 361 -0.08 -46.43 -3.48
N ARG A 362 -1.01 -46.23 -2.54
CA ARG A 362 -1.96 -47.27 -2.15
C ARG A 362 -2.90 -47.64 -3.29
N GLY A 363 -3.38 -46.67 -4.06
CA GLY A 363 -4.23 -46.90 -5.24
C GLY A 363 -3.52 -47.74 -6.32
N LEU A 364 -2.26 -47.40 -6.62
CA LEU A 364 -1.42 -48.15 -7.56
C LEU A 364 -1.11 -49.57 -7.06
N ALA A 365 -0.76 -49.72 -5.78
CA ALA A 365 -0.52 -51.03 -5.18
C ALA A 365 -1.75 -51.94 -5.24
N VAL A 366 -2.94 -51.40 -4.99
CA VAL A 366 -4.21 -52.13 -5.15
C VAL A 366 -4.43 -52.52 -6.61
N SER A 367 -4.26 -51.59 -7.55
CA SER A 367 -4.42 -51.83 -8.99
C SER A 367 -3.48 -52.93 -9.53
N MET A 368 -2.19 -52.90 -9.16
CA MET A 368 -1.22 -53.92 -9.56
C MET A 368 -1.52 -55.30 -8.97
N SER A 369 -2.07 -55.36 -7.75
CA SER A 369 -2.48 -56.63 -7.13
C SER A 369 -3.69 -57.27 -7.82
N THR A 370 -4.60 -56.46 -8.38
CA THR A 370 -5.76 -56.93 -9.14
C THR A 370 -5.44 -57.39 -10.56
N GLN A 371 -4.35 -56.92 -11.18
CA GLN A 371 -3.92 -57.41 -12.50
C GLN A 371 -3.17 -58.76 -12.47
N ARG A 372 -2.70 -59.20 -11.30
CA ARG A 372 -1.99 -60.48 -11.12
C ARG A 372 -2.90 -61.65 -10.71
N ARG A 373 -4.21 -61.44 -10.63
CA ARG A 373 -5.25 -62.47 -10.45
C ARG A 373 -6.09 -62.52 -11.71
#